data_AF-A0A1R2AVF0-F1
#
_entry.id   AF-A0A1R2AVF0-F1
#
_cell.length_a   1.000
_cell.length_b   1.000
_cell.length_c   1.000
_cell.angle_alpha   90.00
_cell.angle_beta   90.00
_cell.angle_gamma   90.00
#
_symmetry.space_group_name_H-M   'P 1'
#
loop_
_entity.id
_entity.type
_entity.pdbx_description
1 polymer ?
#
loop_
_entity_poly.entity_id
_entity_poly.type
_entity_poly.pdbx_seq_one_letter_code
_entity_poly.pdbx_strand_id
1 'polypeptide(L)'
;MEQYIVTSHLPETEKAFEKKRKIHGSFFAFHGSSIENWYSILRNGVRNLSNTHMMTAGAAYGSGVYAAENIATSFGYCRMTNSQPFWPYSKLCNPPKFCMGIIEVINNQKYNKGNGIYVIPEDKDLIIRYLLVFPQTAMNCNVNAADLDLHKHYTTIQAEFMKVENDQKRIRIERAIKKAKEQTDLTKKNSLKEENKITPETESKLKNIENAFSGRGSTAANKRILQEYKYLINSKECKGLTAEFEGDDNMYVWIVHVDINKFEVNKALKSDFQEYAKRFNRPMEMVFEMRFDSNYPFTPPFLRVIRPRFAFRTGHITLGGSICMQSITRSGWIPVRTIESIFIEILFNMAEGGARLDINASSYDYQLAEAQEAFNRVARDHNWL
;
A
#
# COMPACT_ATOMS: atom_id res chain seq x y z
N MET A 1 8.28 4.02 -29.68
CA MET A 1 8.94 3.44 -28.49
C MET A 1 8.39 4.19 -27.29
N GLU A 2 7.92 3.48 -26.28
CA GLU A 2 7.47 4.07 -25.01
C GLU A 2 8.55 3.81 -23.95
N GLN A 3 8.83 4.82 -23.13
CA GLN A 3 9.85 4.75 -22.08
C GLN A 3 9.19 5.01 -20.73
N TYR A 4 9.45 4.13 -19.78
CA TYR A 4 8.99 4.24 -18.41
C TYR A 4 10.19 4.27 -17.47
N ILE A 5 10.11 5.09 -16.44
CA ILE A 5 11.12 5.18 -15.39
C ILE A 5 10.68 4.28 -14.24
N VAL A 6 11.60 3.45 -13.75
CA VAL A 6 11.32 2.52 -12.67
C VAL A 6 11.77 3.15 -11.35
N THR A 7 10.78 3.56 -10.55
CA THR A 7 10.99 4.15 -9.21
C THR A 7 10.58 3.22 -8.08
N SER A 8 10.10 2.01 -8.39
CA SER A 8 9.50 1.06 -7.44
C SER A 8 10.49 0.27 -6.59
N HIS A 9 11.74 0.71 -6.49
CA HIS A 9 12.76 0.03 -5.69
C HIS A 9 12.53 0.24 -4.20
N LEU A 10 12.84 -0.77 -3.40
CA LEU A 10 12.86 -0.63 -1.94
C LEU A 10 13.92 0.42 -1.56
N PRO A 11 13.63 1.34 -0.61
CA PRO A 11 14.58 2.38 -0.20
C PRO A 11 15.93 1.83 0.26
N GLU A 12 15.94 0.64 0.88
CA GLU A 12 17.16 -0.04 1.32
C GLU A 12 18.02 -0.50 0.14
N THR A 13 17.40 -1.06 -0.91
CA THR A 13 18.09 -1.49 -2.13
C THR A 13 18.73 -0.30 -2.83
N GLU A 14 17.98 0.79 -2.98
CA GLU A 14 18.47 2.04 -3.58
C GLU A 14 19.66 2.60 -2.80
N LYS A 15 19.55 2.66 -1.46
CA LYS A 15 20.62 3.16 -0.59
C LYS A 15 21.87 2.27 -0.62
N ALA A 16 21.70 0.96 -0.67
CA ALA A 16 22.80 0.02 -0.78
C ALA A 16 23.53 0.14 -2.12
N PHE A 17 22.78 0.27 -3.22
CA PHE A 17 23.32 0.50 -4.54
C PHE A 17 24.06 1.85 -4.60
N GLU A 18 23.46 2.93 -4.09
CA GLU A 18 24.05 4.27 -4.03
C GLU A 18 25.40 4.28 -3.31
N LYS A 19 25.51 3.56 -2.20
CA LYS A 19 26.76 3.43 -1.44
C LYS A 19 27.86 2.81 -2.29
N LYS A 20 27.56 1.74 -3.04
CA LYS A 20 28.52 1.10 -3.95
C LYS A 20 28.86 1.99 -5.13
N ARG A 21 27.86 2.66 -5.72
CA ARG A 21 28.02 3.59 -6.84
C ARG A 21 28.99 4.72 -6.51
N LYS A 22 28.92 5.30 -5.30
CA LYS A 22 29.85 6.34 -4.87
C LYS A 22 31.31 5.89 -4.78
N ILE A 23 31.54 4.60 -4.52
CA ILE A 23 32.89 4.04 -4.35
C ILE A 23 33.45 3.58 -5.69
N HIS A 24 32.65 2.88 -6.49
CA HIS A 24 33.10 2.18 -7.69
C HIS A 24 32.71 2.88 -9.00
N GLY A 25 31.77 3.82 -8.96
CA GLY A 25 31.07 4.31 -10.14
C GLY A 25 30.03 3.30 -10.66
N SER A 26 29.26 3.72 -11.66
CA SER A 26 28.28 2.89 -12.36
C SER A 26 28.25 3.21 -13.85
N PHE A 27 27.65 2.31 -14.63
CA PHE A 27 27.37 2.50 -16.05
C PHE A 27 26.00 1.92 -16.37
N PHE A 28 25.41 2.35 -17.50
CA PHE A 28 24.14 1.80 -17.97
C PHE A 28 24.38 0.70 -19.00
N ALA A 29 23.51 -0.31 -18.98
CA ALA A 29 23.49 -1.40 -19.96
C ALA A 29 22.06 -1.86 -20.22
N PHE A 30 21.85 -2.52 -21.36
CA PHE A 30 20.58 -3.11 -21.74
C PHE A 30 20.46 -4.53 -21.19
N HIS A 31 19.28 -4.89 -20.70
CA HIS A 31 18.91 -6.23 -20.27
C HIS A 31 17.62 -6.65 -20.97
N GLY A 32 17.71 -7.69 -21.80
CA GLY A 32 16.56 -8.29 -22.47
C GLY A 32 15.99 -9.45 -21.67
N SER A 33 14.66 -9.54 -21.63
CA SER A 33 13.93 -10.68 -21.08
C SER A 33 12.59 -10.83 -21.79
N SER A 34 12.04 -12.04 -21.80
CA SER A 34 10.71 -12.30 -22.34
C SER A 34 9.63 -11.47 -21.64
N ILE A 35 8.58 -11.09 -22.37
CA ILE A 35 7.55 -10.16 -21.89
C ILE A 35 6.90 -10.60 -20.56
N GLU A 36 6.69 -11.90 -20.38
CA GLU A 36 6.08 -12.53 -19.21
C GLU A 36 6.90 -12.38 -17.93
N ASN A 37 8.22 -12.19 -18.04
CA ASN A 37 9.10 -12.09 -16.88
C ASN A 37 9.06 -10.69 -16.26
N TRP A 38 8.71 -9.66 -17.04
CA TRP A 38 8.80 -8.26 -16.61
C TRP A 38 7.90 -7.94 -15.42
N TYR A 39 6.73 -8.59 -15.30
CA TYR A 39 5.89 -8.43 -14.12
C TYR A 39 6.62 -8.83 -12.83
N SER A 40 7.34 -9.96 -12.86
CA SER A 40 8.12 -10.43 -11.70
C SER A 40 9.36 -9.56 -11.49
N ILE A 41 10.09 -9.22 -12.55
CA ILE A 41 11.32 -8.42 -12.50
C ILE A 41 11.05 -7.03 -11.91
N LEU A 42 9.95 -6.36 -12.28
CA LEU A 42 9.64 -5.01 -11.78
C LEU A 42 9.30 -4.99 -10.28
N ARG A 43 8.83 -6.12 -9.73
CA ARG A 43 8.48 -6.25 -8.31
C ARG A 43 9.63 -6.77 -7.46
N ASN A 44 10.39 -7.72 -7.99
CA ASN A 44 11.41 -8.46 -7.24
C ASN A 44 12.85 -8.02 -7.58
N GLY A 45 13.01 -7.11 -8.54
CA GLY A 45 14.30 -6.76 -9.13
C GLY A 45 14.77 -7.79 -10.16
N VAL A 46 15.84 -7.45 -10.88
CA VAL A 46 16.53 -8.37 -11.77
C VAL A 46 17.41 -9.28 -10.92
N ARG A 47 17.19 -10.60 -10.98
CA ARG A 47 17.86 -11.58 -10.12
C ARG A 47 18.74 -12.53 -10.93
N ASN A 48 19.86 -12.94 -10.36
CA ASN A 48 20.66 -14.03 -10.92
C ASN A 48 19.95 -15.37 -10.65
N LEU A 49 19.46 -16.01 -11.72
CA LEU A 49 18.78 -17.30 -11.67
C LEU A 49 19.58 -18.41 -12.37
N SER A 50 20.87 -18.19 -12.60
CA SER A 50 21.77 -19.18 -13.22
C SER A 50 21.78 -20.49 -12.42
N ASN A 51 21.85 -21.63 -13.12
CA ASN A 51 21.84 -22.98 -12.53
C ASN A 51 20.59 -23.31 -11.70
N THR A 52 19.49 -22.59 -11.90
CA THR A 52 18.17 -22.93 -11.32
C THR A 52 17.24 -23.47 -12.41
N HIS A 53 16.14 -24.09 -12.00
CA HIS A 53 15.07 -24.51 -12.92
C HIS A 53 14.40 -23.35 -13.67
N MET A 54 14.63 -22.09 -13.25
CA MET A 54 14.11 -20.88 -13.90
C MET A 54 15.09 -20.28 -14.92
N MET A 55 16.24 -20.91 -15.17
CA MET A 55 17.21 -20.45 -16.16
C MET A 55 16.67 -20.68 -17.58
N THR A 56 16.33 -19.60 -18.29
CA THR A 56 15.72 -19.67 -19.64
C THR A 56 16.72 -19.56 -20.79
N ALA A 57 17.92 -19.06 -20.53
CA ALA A 57 19.03 -18.96 -21.47
C ALA A 57 20.30 -19.55 -20.83
N GLY A 58 21.18 -20.13 -21.66
CA GLY A 58 22.44 -20.70 -21.18
C GLY A 58 23.40 -19.65 -20.61
N ALA A 59 24.32 -20.09 -19.75
CA ALA A 59 25.30 -19.25 -19.08
C ALA A 59 26.68 -19.28 -19.78
N ALA A 60 26.73 -18.94 -21.08
CA ALA A 60 27.91 -19.10 -21.93
C ALA A 60 29.18 -18.36 -21.44
N TYR A 61 29.02 -17.21 -20.80
CA TYR A 61 30.11 -16.40 -20.24
C TYR A 61 30.17 -16.46 -18.70
N GLY A 62 29.56 -17.48 -18.11
CA GLY A 62 29.49 -17.69 -16.67
C GLY A 62 28.12 -17.37 -16.07
N SER A 63 27.97 -17.72 -14.79
CA SER A 63 26.73 -17.52 -14.03
C SER A 63 26.56 -16.05 -13.63
N GLY A 64 25.40 -15.47 -13.97
CA GLY A 64 25.07 -14.09 -13.66
C GLY A 64 23.89 -13.57 -14.47
N VAL A 65 23.52 -12.32 -14.18
CA VAL A 65 22.60 -11.54 -15.00
C VAL A 65 23.37 -11.01 -16.22
N TYR A 66 22.84 -11.25 -17.41
CA TYR A 66 23.44 -10.81 -18.66
C TYR A 66 22.91 -9.43 -19.03
N ALA A 67 23.82 -8.54 -19.41
CA ALA A 67 23.51 -7.23 -19.94
C ALA A 67 24.48 -6.90 -21.08
N ALA A 68 24.08 -5.97 -21.96
CA ALA A 68 24.88 -5.56 -23.09
C ALA A 68 24.98 -4.04 -23.23
N GLU A 69 26.12 -3.56 -23.68
CA GLU A 69 26.34 -2.16 -24.04
C GLU A 69 25.41 -1.74 -25.19
N ASN A 70 25.27 -2.61 -26.19
CA ASN A 70 24.44 -2.37 -27.36
C ASN A 70 23.05 -3.00 -27.23
N ILE A 71 22.03 -2.24 -27.63
CA ILE A 71 20.63 -2.65 -27.58
C ILE A 71 20.34 -3.88 -28.45
N ALA A 72 20.99 -4.00 -29.62
CA ALA A 72 20.80 -5.09 -30.57
C ALA A 72 21.10 -6.46 -29.96
N THR A 73 22.16 -6.53 -29.14
CA THR A 73 22.56 -7.76 -28.44
C THR A 73 21.49 -8.20 -27.43
N SER A 74 20.82 -7.26 -26.77
CA SER A 74 19.78 -7.58 -25.78
C SER A 74 18.45 -7.96 -26.41
N PHE A 75 18.14 -7.51 -27.64
CA PHE A 75 16.90 -7.89 -28.33
C PHE A 75 16.76 -9.41 -28.53
N GLY A 76 17.86 -10.13 -28.69
CA GLY A 76 17.83 -11.60 -28.81
C GLY A 76 17.23 -12.32 -27.59
N TYR A 77 17.16 -11.64 -26.43
CA TYR A 77 16.58 -12.15 -25.20
C TYR A 77 15.16 -11.64 -24.93
N CYS A 78 14.68 -10.67 -25.72
CA CYS A 78 13.31 -10.16 -25.66
C CYS A 78 12.38 -11.11 -26.42
N ARG A 79 12.11 -12.31 -25.89
CA ARG A 79 11.24 -13.28 -26.57
C ARG A 79 9.76 -12.94 -26.40
N MET A 80 8.99 -13.25 -27.43
CA MET A 80 7.53 -13.30 -27.35
C MET A 80 7.08 -14.72 -27.00
N THR A 81 6.00 -14.84 -26.24
CA THR A 81 5.36 -16.13 -26.00
C THR A 81 4.60 -16.57 -27.26
N ASN A 82 4.60 -17.87 -27.55
CA ASN A 82 3.88 -18.46 -28.70
C ASN A 82 2.38 -18.69 -28.42
N SER A 83 1.87 -18.28 -27.25
CA SER A 83 0.51 -18.54 -26.81
C SER A 83 -0.43 -17.38 -27.17
N GLN A 84 -1.23 -17.56 -28.21
CA GLN A 84 -2.39 -16.73 -28.54
C GLN A 84 -3.54 -16.97 -27.52
N PRO A 85 -4.40 -15.98 -27.20
CA PRO A 85 -4.37 -14.59 -27.64
C PRO A 85 -3.71 -13.65 -26.60
N PHE A 86 -2.83 -12.79 -27.09
CA PHE A 86 -2.26 -11.67 -26.34
C PHE A 86 -3.36 -10.76 -25.77
N TRP A 87 -3.12 -10.19 -24.59
CA TRP A 87 -4.05 -9.36 -23.80
C TRP A 87 -4.90 -8.42 -24.68
N PRO A 88 -6.10 -8.85 -25.12
CA PRO A 88 -6.75 -8.25 -26.29
C PRO A 88 -7.34 -6.88 -26.00
N TYR A 89 -7.50 -6.55 -24.72
CA TYR A 89 -7.98 -5.27 -24.22
C TYR A 89 -6.87 -4.35 -23.71
N SER A 90 -5.60 -4.78 -23.82
CA SER A 90 -4.48 -3.94 -23.41
C SER A 90 -4.27 -2.81 -24.41
N LYS A 91 -4.29 -1.56 -23.93
CA LYS A 91 -3.86 -0.38 -24.72
C LYS A 91 -2.44 -0.51 -25.26
N LEU A 92 -1.63 -1.40 -24.67
CA LEU A 92 -0.24 -1.63 -25.04
C LEU A 92 0.00 -2.89 -25.87
N CYS A 93 -0.93 -3.82 -26.01
CA CYS A 93 -0.68 -5.12 -26.66
C CYS A 93 -1.60 -5.42 -27.84
N ASN A 94 -1.77 -4.44 -28.72
CA ASN A 94 -2.11 -4.68 -30.12
C ASN A 94 -1.55 -3.52 -30.98
N PRO A 95 -0.51 -3.72 -31.81
CA PRO A 95 0.24 -4.96 -32.10
C PRO A 95 1.19 -5.39 -30.95
N PRO A 96 1.79 -6.61 -31.00
CA PRO A 96 2.70 -7.09 -29.96
C PRO A 96 3.90 -6.16 -29.75
N LYS A 97 4.24 -5.96 -28.48
CA LYS A 97 5.36 -5.13 -28.05
C LYS A 97 6.42 -5.98 -27.34
N PHE A 98 7.67 -5.55 -27.44
CA PHE A 98 8.81 -6.11 -26.74
C PHE A 98 9.18 -5.22 -25.56
N CYS A 99 9.62 -5.82 -24.47
CA CYS A 99 10.07 -5.09 -23.30
C CYS A 99 11.58 -5.27 -23.12
N MET A 100 12.26 -4.19 -22.75
CA MET A 100 13.68 -4.19 -22.45
C MET A 100 13.96 -3.30 -21.25
N GLY A 101 14.83 -3.75 -20.35
CA GLY A 101 15.27 -2.97 -19.22
C GLY A 101 16.55 -2.24 -19.57
N ILE A 102 16.66 -0.99 -19.15
CA ILE A 102 17.96 -0.35 -18.98
C ILE A 102 18.31 -0.46 -17.49
N ILE A 103 19.39 -1.16 -17.22
CA ILE A 103 19.91 -1.37 -15.87
C ILE A 103 21.13 -0.47 -15.65
N GLU A 104 21.26 0.06 -14.44
CA GLU A 104 22.46 0.70 -13.95
C GLU A 104 23.27 -0.37 -13.19
N VAL A 105 24.53 -0.54 -13.56
CA VAL A 105 25.42 -1.59 -13.05
C VAL A 105 26.63 -0.96 -12.38
N ILE A 106 27.02 -1.49 -11.22
CA ILE A 106 28.24 -1.08 -10.52
C ILE A 106 29.46 -1.46 -11.36
N ASN A 107 30.40 -0.53 -11.51
CA ASN A 107 31.59 -0.78 -12.30
C ASN A 107 32.48 -1.83 -11.62
N ASN A 108 32.72 -2.94 -12.31
CA ASN A 108 33.64 -3.98 -11.90
C ASN A 108 34.20 -4.67 -13.14
N GLN A 109 35.53 -4.64 -13.31
CA GLN A 109 36.20 -5.19 -14.49
C GLN A 109 35.90 -6.68 -14.71
N LYS A 110 35.60 -7.44 -13.63
CA LYS A 110 35.25 -8.87 -13.72
C LYS A 110 33.93 -9.13 -14.46
N TYR A 111 33.05 -8.13 -14.54
CA TYR A 111 31.75 -8.26 -15.19
C TYR A 111 31.87 -8.17 -16.70
N ASN A 112 32.87 -7.47 -17.23
CA ASN A 112 33.09 -7.36 -18.67
C ASN A 112 33.63 -8.67 -19.25
N LYS A 113 32.92 -9.24 -20.23
CA LYS A 113 33.27 -10.49 -20.92
C LYS A 113 33.77 -10.28 -22.35
N GLY A 114 34.01 -9.02 -22.73
CA GLY A 114 34.36 -8.61 -24.08
C GLY A 114 33.13 -8.37 -24.96
N ASN A 115 33.34 -7.74 -26.12
CA ASN A 115 32.31 -7.48 -27.13
C ASN A 115 31.06 -6.74 -26.61
N GLY A 116 31.24 -5.87 -25.61
CA GLY A 116 30.12 -5.13 -24.98
C GLY A 116 29.17 -6.01 -24.17
N ILE A 117 29.58 -7.23 -23.77
CA ILE A 117 28.79 -8.15 -22.95
C ILE A 117 29.24 -8.07 -21.49
N TYR A 118 28.27 -7.97 -20.59
CA TYR A 118 28.47 -7.97 -19.14
C TYR A 118 27.72 -9.11 -18.47
N VAL A 119 28.37 -9.78 -17.52
CA VAL A 119 27.77 -10.81 -16.68
C VAL A 119 27.97 -10.43 -15.22
N ILE A 120 26.86 -10.17 -14.54
CA ILE A 120 26.82 -9.69 -13.16
C ILE A 120 26.38 -10.84 -12.23
N PRO A 121 27.28 -11.43 -11.43
CA PRO A 121 26.92 -12.54 -10.55
C PRO A 121 26.04 -12.12 -9.37
N GLU A 122 26.27 -10.91 -8.85
CA GLU A 122 25.59 -10.37 -7.67
C GLU A 122 24.42 -9.47 -8.09
N ASP A 123 23.19 -9.86 -7.76
CA ASP A 123 21.98 -9.08 -8.07
C ASP A 123 21.96 -7.70 -7.39
N LYS A 124 22.70 -7.52 -6.29
CA LYS A 124 22.87 -6.25 -5.57
C LYS A 124 23.80 -5.25 -6.25
N ASP A 125 24.45 -5.63 -7.34
CA ASP A 125 25.36 -4.75 -8.11
C ASP A 125 24.70 -4.17 -9.36
N LEU A 126 23.39 -4.37 -9.50
CA LEU A 126 22.60 -3.79 -10.58
C LEU A 126 21.25 -3.32 -10.07
N ILE A 127 20.64 -2.41 -10.81
CA ILE A 127 19.29 -1.92 -10.54
C ILE A 127 18.64 -1.48 -11.84
N ILE A 128 17.36 -1.80 -12.04
CA ILE A 128 16.64 -1.35 -13.23
C ILE A 128 16.24 0.11 -13.11
N ARG A 129 16.57 0.94 -14.10
CA ARG A 129 16.23 2.38 -14.08
C ARG A 129 15.14 2.73 -15.07
N TYR A 130 15.10 2.03 -16.20
CA TYR A 130 14.12 2.25 -17.25
C TYR A 130 13.56 0.93 -17.76
N LEU A 131 12.29 0.97 -18.15
CA LEU A 131 11.64 -0.04 -18.95
C LEU A 131 11.25 0.57 -20.28
N LEU A 132 11.79 0.02 -21.36
CA LEU A 132 11.48 0.39 -22.72
C LEU A 132 10.47 -0.60 -23.30
N VAL A 133 9.46 -0.08 -23.98
CA VAL A 133 8.44 -0.86 -24.67
C VAL A 133 8.50 -0.53 -26.16
N PHE A 134 8.89 -1.52 -26.96
CA PHE A 134 9.13 -1.41 -28.39
C PHE A 134 8.01 -2.03 -29.19
N PRO A 135 7.52 -1.38 -30.27
CA PRO A 135 6.76 -2.09 -31.29
C PRO A 135 7.69 -3.03 -32.07
N GLN A 136 7.14 -4.08 -32.67
CA GLN A 136 7.91 -5.02 -33.49
C GLN A 136 8.72 -4.36 -34.62
N THR A 137 8.23 -3.25 -35.18
CA THR A 137 8.91 -2.50 -36.24
C THR A 137 10.22 -1.82 -35.78
N ALA A 138 10.45 -1.69 -34.47
CA ALA A 138 11.61 -1.01 -33.91
C ALA A 138 12.77 -1.96 -33.53
N MET A 139 12.71 -3.25 -33.87
CA MET A 139 13.76 -4.23 -33.51
C MET A 139 15.09 -4.04 -34.26
N ASN A 140 15.19 -3.08 -35.18
CA ASN A 140 16.41 -2.75 -35.92
C ASN A 140 17.24 -1.63 -35.25
N CYS A 141 16.92 -1.23 -34.03
CA CYS A 141 17.71 -0.23 -33.30
C CYS A 141 19.10 -0.77 -32.97
N ASN A 142 20.11 0.07 -33.19
CA ASN A 142 21.52 -0.22 -32.92
C ASN A 142 22.14 1.01 -32.23
N VAL A 143 22.05 1.03 -30.91
CA VAL A 143 22.45 2.16 -30.05
C VAL A 143 23.18 1.61 -28.84
N ASN A 144 24.28 2.24 -28.45
CA ASN A 144 24.99 1.91 -27.22
C ASN A 144 24.44 2.70 -26.04
N ALA A 145 24.42 2.10 -24.86
CA ALA A 145 23.98 2.75 -23.64
C ALA A 145 24.87 3.94 -23.25
N ALA A 146 26.16 3.90 -23.63
CA ALA A 146 27.12 4.97 -23.39
C ALA A 146 26.83 6.24 -24.22
N ASP A 147 26.15 6.11 -25.36
CA ASP A 147 25.79 7.24 -26.23
C ASP A 147 24.55 8.00 -25.71
N LEU A 148 23.91 7.49 -24.65
CA LEU A 148 22.70 8.05 -24.06
C LEU A 148 23.04 8.76 -22.75
N ASP A 149 22.60 10.01 -22.58
CA ASP A 149 22.76 10.77 -21.33
C ASP A 149 21.75 10.36 -20.24
N LEU A 150 21.76 9.06 -19.91
CA LEU A 150 20.80 8.43 -19.01
C LEU A 150 20.98 8.88 -17.56
N HIS A 151 22.20 9.21 -17.15
CA HIS A 151 22.50 9.62 -15.79
C HIS A 151 21.91 11.00 -15.47
N LYS A 152 22.15 11.98 -16.36
CA LYS A 152 21.57 13.32 -16.22
C LYS A 152 20.05 13.25 -16.31
N HIS A 153 19.53 12.53 -17.31
CA HIS A 153 18.09 12.37 -17.50
C HIS A 153 17.41 11.76 -16.26
N TYR A 154 17.98 10.69 -15.69
CA TYR A 154 17.44 10.04 -14.50
C TYR A 154 17.44 10.99 -13.30
N THR A 155 18.55 11.69 -13.08
CA THR A 155 18.74 12.60 -11.95
C THR A 155 17.80 13.80 -12.04
N THR A 156 17.63 14.39 -13.23
CA THR A 156 16.69 15.49 -13.46
C THR A 156 15.27 15.07 -13.08
N ILE A 157 14.82 13.91 -13.56
CA ILE A 157 13.46 13.45 -13.30
C ILE A 157 13.26 13.07 -11.83
N GLN A 158 14.26 12.44 -11.20
CA GLN A 158 14.21 12.20 -9.75
C GLN A 158 14.10 13.50 -8.96
N ALA A 159 14.85 14.54 -9.33
CA ALA A 159 14.79 15.84 -8.67
C ALA A 159 13.40 16.50 -8.84
N GLU A 160 12.79 16.38 -10.02
CA GLU A 160 11.42 16.84 -10.26
C GLU A 160 10.39 16.10 -9.41
N PHE A 161 10.47 14.77 -9.35
CA PHE A 161 9.61 13.96 -8.48
C PHE A 161 9.77 14.34 -7.00
N MET A 162 11.02 14.47 -6.52
CA MET A 162 11.30 14.90 -5.15
C MET A 162 10.80 16.31 -4.89
N LYS A 163 10.88 17.23 -5.86
CA LYS A 163 10.34 18.58 -5.72
C LYS A 163 8.82 18.56 -5.54
N VAL A 164 8.11 17.82 -6.39
CA VAL A 164 6.65 17.65 -6.27
C VAL A 164 6.27 17.04 -4.92
N GLU A 165 6.98 16.01 -4.48
CA GLU A 165 6.75 15.38 -3.18
C GLU A 165 7.03 16.33 -2.01
N ASN A 166 8.12 17.09 -2.09
CA ASN A 166 8.50 18.08 -1.07
C ASN A 166 7.52 19.26 -1.04
N ASP A 167 7.03 19.71 -2.19
CA ASP A 167 6.01 20.76 -2.28
C ASP A 167 4.68 20.27 -1.68
N GLN A 168 4.28 19.03 -1.96
CA GLN A 168 3.13 18.40 -1.30
C GLN A 168 3.34 18.26 0.21
N LYS A 169 4.53 17.85 0.66
CA LYS A 169 4.89 17.80 2.09
C LYS A 169 4.85 19.19 2.71
N ARG A 170 5.38 20.22 2.05
CA ARG A 170 5.32 21.62 2.52
C ARG A 170 3.88 22.08 2.66
N ILE A 171 3.03 21.88 1.66
CA ILE A 171 1.60 22.22 1.72
C ILE A 171 0.93 21.47 2.88
N ARG A 172 1.24 20.18 3.09
CA ARG A 172 0.72 19.39 4.23
C ARG A 172 1.21 19.94 5.57
N ILE A 173 2.50 20.27 5.69
CA ILE A 173 3.10 20.84 6.90
C ILE A 173 2.53 22.23 7.17
N GLU A 174 2.40 23.10 6.18
CA GLU A 174 1.80 24.43 6.33
C GLU A 174 0.34 24.35 6.73
N ARG A 175 -0.44 23.44 6.13
CA ARG A 175 -1.80 23.15 6.57
C ARG A 175 -1.84 22.61 7.99
N ALA A 176 -0.91 21.73 8.36
CA ALA A 176 -0.80 21.19 9.72
C ALA A 176 -0.39 22.26 10.73
N ILE A 177 0.53 23.18 10.38
CA ILE A 177 0.94 24.33 11.21
C ILE A 177 -0.21 25.31 11.34
N LYS A 178 -0.95 25.60 10.26
CA LYS A 178 -2.12 26.46 10.28
C LYS A 178 -3.22 25.86 11.16
N LYS A 179 -3.56 24.59 10.96
CA LYS A 179 -4.47 23.84 11.83
C LYS A 179 -3.98 23.81 13.27
N ALA A 180 -2.68 23.59 13.51
CA ALA A 180 -2.10 23.61 14.84
C ALA A 180 -2.18 25.01 15.48
N LYS A 181 -1.97 26.09 14.74
CA LYS A 181 -2.15 27.47 15.24
C LYS A 181 -3.61 27.75 15.56
N GLU A 182 -4.53 27.44 14.64
CA GLU A 182 -5.97 27.55 14.87
C GLU A 182 -6.41 26.71 16.07
N GLN A 183 -5.86 25.52 16.22
CA GLN A 183 -6.13 24.63 17.33
C GLN A 183 -5.51 25.17 18.61
N THR A 184 -4.27 25.67 18.62
CA THR A 184 -3.65 26.35 19.79
C THR A 184 -4.42 27.59 20.21
N ASP A 185 -4.97 28.35 19.27
CA ASP A 185 -5.82 29.52 19.53
C ASP A 185 -7.18 29.11 20.11
N LEU A 186 -7.74 27.97 19.65
CA LEU A 186 -8.91 27.33 20.26
C LEU A 186 -8.58 26.69 21.64
N THR A 187 -7.39 26.12 21.82
CA THR A 187 -6.96 25.46 23.07
C THR A 187 -6.62 26.51 24.12
N LYS A 188 -6.00 27.66 23.78
CA LYS A 188 -5.85 28.80 24.70
C LYS A 188 -7.18 29.36 25.20
N LYS A 189 -8.24 29.20 24.41
CA LYS A 189 -9.61 29.57 24.79
C LYS A 189 -10.29 28.50 25.66
N ASN A 190 -9.79 27.26 25.65
CA ASN A 190 -10.35 26.10 26.35
C ASN A 190 -9.45 25.54 27.46
N SER A 191 -8.24 26.07 27.68
CA SER A 191 -7.28 25.58 28.66
C SER A 191 -7.54 26.18 30.04
N LEU A 192 -8.65 25.76 30.64
CA LEU A 192 -8.63 25.24 32.00
C LEU A 192 -9.01 23.75 31.86
N LYS A 193 -8.00 22.90 32.07
CA LYS A 193 -8.00 21.44 32.23
C LYS A 193 -7.44 20.58 31.08
N GLU A 194 -6.38 19.87 31.49
CA GLU A 194 -5.96 18.52 31.14
C GLU A 194 -5.07 18.29 29.90
N GLU A 195 -3.76 18.25 30.17
CA GLU A 195 -2.76 17.51 29.40
C GLU A 195 -2.72 16.05 29.88
N ASN A 196 -2.95 15.08 28.99
CA ASN A 196 -2.78 13.66 29.30
C ASN A 196 -1.33 13.21 29.03
N LYS A 197 -0.58 12.99 30.11
CA LYS A 197 0.56 12.07 30.20
C LYS A 197 0.03 10.64 30.33
N ILE A 198 0.79 9.66 29.84
CA ILE A 198 0.51 8.22 30.05
C ILE A 198 0.38 7.97 31.55
N THR A 199 -0.79 7.50 31.98
CA THR A 199 -1.07 7.20 33.38
C THR A 199 -0.65 5.76 33.73
N PRO A 200 -0.08 5.52 34.92
CA PRO A 200 0.22 4.17 35.44
C PRO A 200 -0.99 3.21 35.43
N GLU A 201 -2.21 3.75 35.47
CA GLU A 201 -3.46 3.01 35.32
C GLU A 201 -3.59 2.30 33.96
N THR A 202 -3.12 2.93 32.88
CA THR A 202 -3.23 2.37 31.53
C THR A 202 -2.29 1.17 31.37
N GLU A 203 -1.07 1.25 31.89
CA GLU A 203 -0.13 0.13 31.91
C GLU A 203 -0.61 -1.04 32.79
N SER A 204 -1.23 -0.74 33.94
CA SER A 204 -1.81 -1.73 34.84
C SER A 204 -2.98 -2.48 34.17
N LYS A 205 -3.90 -1.76 33.52
CA LYS A 205 -4.99 -2.36 32.73
C LYS A 205 -4.47 -3.28 31.63
N LEU A 206 -3.43 -2.86 30.90
CA LEU A 206 -2.84 -3.65 29.81
C LEU A 206 -2.21 -4.97 30.29
N LYS A 207 -1.55 -4.96 31.46
CA LYS A 207 -1.02 -6.20 32.06
C LYS A 207 -2.12 -7.15 32.52
N ASN A 208 -3.22 -6.62 33.07
CA ASN A 208 -4.35 -7.44 33.48
C ASN A 208 -5.04 -8.10 32.27
N ILE A 209 -5.17 -7.38 31.16
CA ILE A 209 -5.69 -7.91 29.89
C ILE A 209 -4.76 -9.01 29.35
N GLU A 210 -3.43 -8.81 29.34
CA GLU A 210 -2.46 -9.83 28.89
C GLU A 210 -2.58 -11.14 29.69
N ASN A 211 -2.82 -11.04 31.01
CA ASN A 211 -2.96 -12.21 31.87
C ASN A 211 -4.30 -12.93 31.72
N ALA A 212 -5.41 -12.19 31.57
CA ALA A 212 -6.77 -12.74 31.48
C ALA A 212 -7.00 -13.56 30.19
N PHE A 213 -6.34 -13.22 29.08
CA PHE A 213 -6.66 -13.79 27.75
C PHE A 213 -5.59 -14.72 27.16
N SER A 214 -4.62 -15.15 27.97
CA SER A 214 -3.58 -16.11 27.57
C SER A 214 -4.11 -17.48 27.10
N GLY A 215 -5.40 -17.80 27.32
CA GLY A 215 -6.00 -19.10 27.02
C GLY A 215 -6.98 -19.20 25.84
N ARG A 216 -7.37 -18.11 25.16
CA ARG A 216 -8.26 -18.15 23.98
C ARG A 216 -7.53 -17.67 22.73
N GLY A 217 -7.34 -18.58 21.76
CA GLY A 217 -6.67 -18.32 20.47
C GLY A 217 -5.15 -18.54 20.47
N SER A 218 -4.49 -18.32 19.32
CA SER A 218 -3.05 -18.55 19.20
C SER A 218 -2.25 -17.47 19.92
N THR A 219 -1.12 -17.82 20.55
CA THR A 219 -0.24 -16.86 21.24
C THR A 219 0.21 -15.72 20.33
N ALA A 220 0.39 -16.00 19.04
CA ALA A 220 0.74 -15.00 18.03
C ALA A 220 -0.40 -14.02 17.73
N ALA A 221 -1.64 -14.52 17.57
CA ALA A 221 -2.82 -13.69 17.37
C ALA A 221 -3.05 -12.78 18.58
N ASN A 222 -2.98 -13.34 19.79
CA ASN A 222 -3.14 -12.59 21.04
C ASN A 222 -2.16 -11.44 21.15
N LYS A 223 -0.87 -11.72 20.91
CA LYS A 223 0.17 -10.70 20.96
C LYS A 223 -0.06 -9.61 19.91
N ARG A 224 -0.48 -9.98 18.71
CA ARG A 224 -0.71 -9.00 17.64
C ARG A 224 -1.93 -8.12 17.91
N ILE A 225 -3.06 -8.69 18.33
CA ILE A 225 -4.28 -7.94 18.69
C ILE A 225 -3.98 -6.92 19.80
N LEU A 226 -3.25 -7.34 20.84
CA LEU A 226 -2.87 -6.45 21.94
C LEU A 226 -1.90 -5.34 21.49
N GLN A 227 -0.98 -5.63 20.57
CA GLN A 227 -0.11 -4.61 19.97
C GLN A 227 -0.92 -3.58 19.18
N GLU A 228 -1.90 -4.00 18.39
CA GLU A 228 -2.79 -3.10 17.65
C GLU A 228 -3.62 -2.24 18.61
N TYR A 229 -4.12 -2.81 19.70
CA TYR A 229 -4.89 -2.06 20.69
C TYR A 229 -4.02 -0.98 21.33
N LYS A 230 -2.80 -1.35 21.77
CA LYS A 230 -1.80 -0.42 22.31
C LYS A 230 -1.44 0.67 21.29
N TYR A 231 -1.33 0.34 20.02
CA TYR A 231 -1.03 1.31 18.97
C TYR A 231 -2.18 2.30 18.79
N LEU A 232 -3.43 1.80 18.71
CA LEU A 232 -4.62 2.61 18.50
C LEU A 232 -4.88 3.58 19.66
N ILE A 233 -4.86 3.10 20.92
CA ILE A 233 -5.12 3.94 22.09
C ILE A 233 -4.05 5.02 22.31
N ASN A 234 -2.83 4.79 21.81
CA ASN A 234 -1.71 5.73 21.94
C ASN A 234 -1.48 6.53 20.65
N SER A 235 -2.36 6.41 19.65
CA SER A 235 -2.19 7.12 18.38
C SER A 235 -2.25 8.63 18.60
N LYS A 236 -1.23 9.32 18.09
CA LYS A 236 -1.18 10.79 18.07
C LYS A 236 -1.91 11.37 16.88
N GLU A 237 -2.13 10.56 15.84
CA GLU A 237 -2.67 10.95 14.54
C GLU A 237 -4.19 10.79 14.51
N CYS A 238 -4.73 9.72 15.12
CA CYS A 238 -6.15 9.39 15.12
C CYS A 238 -6.85 9.66 16.47
N LYS A 239 -6.79 10.91 16.96
CA LYS A 239 -7.39 11.33 18.25
C LYS A 239 -8.93 11.21 18.36
N GLY A 240 -9.61 10.90 17.26
CA GLY A 240 -11.06 10.69 17.22
C GLY A 240 -11.49 9.23 17.25
N LEU A 241 -10.55 8.28 17.35
CA LEU A 241 -10.85 6.86 17.49
C LEU A 241 -10.67 6.43 18.93
N THR A 242 -11.68 5.78 19.49
CA THR A 242 -11.57 5.04 20.76
C THR A 242 -12.04 3.62 20.54
N ALA A 243 -11.43 2.67 21.25
CA ALA A 243 -11.80 1.27 21.16
C ALA A 243 -11.96 0.68 22.56
N GLU A 244 -12.98 -0.14 22.72
CA GLU A 244 -13.23 -0.94 23.91
C GLU A 244 -13.53 -2.39 23.51
N PHE A 245 -13.39 -3.32 24.44
CA PHE A 245 -13.70 -4.73 24.19
C PHE A 245 -15.20 -4.98 24.44
N GLU A 246 -15.78 -5.91 23.68
CA GLU A 246 -17.16 -6.35 23.92
C GLU A 246 -17.23 -7.12 25.24
N GLY A 247 -17.60 -6.41 26.31
CA GLY A 247 -17.57 -6.93 27.67
C GLY A 247 -16.15 -6.97 28.27
N ASP A 248 -16.05 -7.45 29.50
CA ASP A 248 -14.79 -7.41 30.25
C ASP A 248 -13.77 -8.46 29.75
N ASP A 249 -14.23 -9.50 29.06
CA ASP A 249 -13.48 -10.74 28.81
C ASP A 249 -13.24 -11.11 27.33
N ASN A 250 -13.42 -10.18 26.38
CA ASN A 250 -13.35 -10.53 24.95
C ASN A 250 -12.55 -9.55 24.09
N MET A 251 -11.22 -9.69 24.10
CA MET A 251 -10.34 -8.89 23.22
C MET A 251 -10.45 -9.22 21.72
N TYR A 252 -11.19 -10.28 21.33
CA TYR A 252 -11.42 -10.65 19.94
C TYR A 252 -12.57 -9.88 19.29
N VAL A 253 -13.31 -9.08 20.08
CA VAL A 253 -14.38 -8.25 19.55
C VAL A 253 -14.21 -6.84 20.12
N TRP A 254 -14.00 -5.88 19.23
CA TRP A 254 -13.84 -4.48 19.61
C TRP A 254 -15.06 -3.67 19.20
N ILE A 255 -15.49 -2.79 20.08
CA ILE A 255 -16.40 -1.70 19.77
C ILE A 255 -15.55 -0.46 19.57
N VAL A 256 -15.55 0.07 18.35
CA VAL A 256 -14.73 1.23 17.97
C VAL A 256 -15.64 2.43 17.74
N HIS A 257 -15.43 3.49 18.49
CA HIS A 257 -16.13 4.76 18.32
C HIS A 257 -15.27 5.72 17.51
N VAL A 258 -15.89 6.40 16.56
CA VAL A 258 -15.26 7.37 15.69
C VAL A 258 -16.00 8.69 15.80
N ASP A 259 -15.42 9.66 16.53
CA ASP A 259 -15.97 11.01 16.68
C ASP A 259 -15.79 11.79 15.37
N ILE A 260 -16.89 11.99 14.65
CA ILE A 260 -16.91 12.67 13.35
C ILE A 260 -16.43 14.12 13.47
N ASN A 261 -16.52 14.75 14.64
CA ASN A 261 -16.04 16.11 14.82
C ASN A 261 -14.52 16.24 14.72
N LYS A 262 -13.79 15.13 14.91
CA LYS A 262 -12.33 15.09 14.81
C LYS A 262 -11.81 14.85 13.39
N PHE A 263 -12.70 14.58 12.43
CA PHE A 263 -12.33 14.25 11.05
C PHE A 263 -12.90 15.25 10.04
N GLU A 264 -12.19 15.42 8.92
CA GLU A 264 -12.66 16.21 7.80
C GLU A 264 -13.61 15.36 6.95
N VAL A 265 -14.91 15.59 7.13
CA VAL A 265 -15.97 14.98 6.31
C VAL A 265 -16.68 16.04 5.47
N ASN A 266 -17.40 15.59 4.43
CA ASN A 266 -18.17 16.48 3.59
C ASN A 266 -19.25 17.22 4.42
N LYS A 267 -19.65 18.43 3.98
CA LYS A 267 -20.61 19.27 4.70
C LYS A 267 -21.99 18.60 4.86
N ALA A 268 -22.41 17.82 3.87
CA ALA A 268 -23.71 17.15 3.87
C ALA A 268 -23.79 16.10 4.99
N LEU A 269 -22.77 15.23 5.09
CA LEU A 269 -22.63 14.23 6.14
C LEU A 269 -22.53 14.89 7.52
N LYS A 270 -21.79 16.00 7.64
CA LYS A 270 -21.72 16.73 8.92
C LYS A 270 -23.10 17.25 9.35
N SER A 271 -23.90 17.74 8.41
CA SER A 271 -25.29 18.14 8.66
C SER A 271 -26.16 16.95 9.06
N ASP A 272 -26.00 15.80 8.38
CA ASP A 272 -26.72 14.58 8.71
C ASP A 272 -26.41 14.12 10.16
N PHE A 273 -25.14 14.14 10.57
CA PHE A 273 -24.75 13.79 11.94
C PHE A 273 -25.29 14.78 12.98
N GLN A 274 -25.42 16.07 12.64
CA GLN A 274 -26.06 17.05 13.53
C GLN A 274 -27.56 16.77 13.70
N GLU A 275 -28.24 16.39 12.62
CA GLU A 275 -29.65 15.98 12.68
C GLU A 275 -29.81 14.68 13.46
N TYR A 276 -28.99 13.66 13.18
CA TYR A 276 -28.96 12.40 13.92
C TYR A 276 -28.75 12.61 15.42
N ALA A 277 -27.77 13.42 15.80
CA ALA A 277 -27.48 13.73 17.19
C ALA A 277 -28.67 14.38 17.91
N LYS A 278 -29.33 15.35 17.24
CA LYS A 278 -30.53 16.01 17.77
C LYS A 278 -31.73 15.07 17.87
N ARG A 279 -31.99 14.28 16.82
CA ARG A 279 -33.18 13.42 16.71
C ARG A 279 -33.15 12.25 17.69
N PHE A 280 -31.98 11.67 17.92
CA PHE A 280 -31.83 10.45 18.73
C PHE A 280 -31.15 10.68 20.07
N ASN A 281 -30.81 11.94 20.41
CA ASN A 281 -30.06 12.30 21.62
C ASN A 281 -28.77 11.46 21.78
N ARG A 282 -27.97 11.42 20.72
CA ARG A 282 -26.73 10.63 20.63
C ARG A 282 -25.54 11.52 20.25
N PRO A 283 -24.31 11.16 20.62
CA PRO A 283 -23.12 11.85 20.13
C PRO A 283 -22.98 11.74 18.60
N MET A 284 -22.27 12.70 18.00
CA MET A 284 -21.95 12.70 16.57
C MET A 284 -20.79 11.73 16.29
N GLU A 285 -21.08 10.44 16.44
CA GLU A 285 -20.10 9.37 16.27
C GLU A 285 -20.62 8.25 15.38
N MET A 286 -19.68 7.52 14.77
CA MET A 286 -19.94 6.19 14.23
C MET A 286 -19.44 5.15 15.21
N VAL A 287 -20.25 4.12 15.42
CA VAL A 287 -19.88 2.97 16.24
C VAL A 287 -19.70 1.78 15.31
N PHE A 288 -18.55 1.11 15.42
CA PHE A 288 -18.18 -0.05 14.64
C PHE A 288 -17.99 -1.26 15.55
N GLU A 289 -18.18 -2.45 14.98
CA GLU A 289 -17.79 -3.71 15.59
C GLU A 289 -16.70 -4.35 14.72
N MET A 290 -15.58 -4.72 15.36
CA MET A 290 -14.48 -5.42 14.73
C MET A 290 -14.29 -6.79 15.38
N ARG A 291 -14.43 -7.87 14.61
CA ARG A 291 -14.27 -9.25 15.08
C ARG A 291 -13.02 -9.87 14.49
N PHE A 292 -12.14 -10.35 15.36
CA PHE A 292 -10.93 -11.09 15.01
C PHE A 292 -11.20 -12.60 15.07
N ASP A 293 -10.52 -13.37 14.23
CA ASP A 293 -10.45 -14.82 14.37
C ASP A 293 -9.10 -15.25 14.98
N SER A 294 -8.98 -16.53 15.32
CA SER A 294 -7.77 -17.10 15.93
C SER A 294 -6.52 -17.11 15.03
N ASN A 295 -6.68 -16.86 13.72
CA ASN A 295 -5.64 -16.86 12.71
C ASN A 295 -5.18 -15.44 12.33
N TYR A 296 -5.75 -14.40 12.93
CA TYR A 296 -5.23 -13.03 12.82
C TYR A 296 -3.74 -12.99 13.20
N PRO A 297 -2.86 -12.26 12.46
CA PRO A 297 -3.14 -11.32 11.39
C PRO A 297 -3.16 -11.91 9.97
N PHE A 298 -3.15 -13.23 9.79
CA PHE A 298 -3.13 -13.83 8.44
C PHE A 298 -4.49 -13.77 7.75
N THR A 299 -5.56 -13.71 8.54
CA THR A 299 -6.94 -13.44 8.13
C THR A 299 -7.33 -12.01 8.52
N PRO A 300 -8.11 -11.31 7.67
CA PRO A 300 -8.62 -9.98 8.02
C PRO A 300 -9.63 -10.06 9.16
N PRO A 301 -9.75 -9.01 9.99
CA PRO A 301 -10.87 -8.89 10.90
C PRO A 301 -12.16 -8.62 10.10
N PHE A 302 -13.29 -9.11 10.59
CA PHE A 302 -14.60 -8.72 10.09
C PHE A 302 -15.00 -7.38 10.72
N LEU A 303 -15.36 -6.40 9.89
CA LEU A 303 -15.68 -5.04 10.33
C LEU A 303 -17.04 -4.60 9.80
N ARG A 304 -17.86 -4.07 10.71
CA ARG A 304 -19.19 -3.51 10.38
C ARG A 304 -19.47 -2.24 11.17
N VAL A 305 -20.33 -1.39 10.62
CA VAL A 305 -20.98 -0.29 11.32
C VAL A 305 -22.11 -0.87 12.16
N ILE A 306 -22.22 -0.45 13.42
CA ILE A 306 -23.39 -0.67 14.28
C ILE A 306 -24.39 0.47 14.08
N ARG A 307 -23.91 1.71 14.14
CA ARG A 307 -24.72 2.93 14.01
C ARG A 307 -23.86 4.14 13.61
N PRO A 308 -24.45 5.21 13.03
CA PRO A 308 -25.78 5.30 12.45
C PRO A 308 -25.93 4.48 11.16
N ARG A 309 -27.14 4.46 10.59
CA ARG A 309 -27.40 3.79 9.30
C ARG A 309 -27.14 4.74 8.13
N PHE A 310 -26.57 4.19 7.06
CA PHE A 310 -26.14 4.94 5.89
C PHE A 310 -27.13 4.77 4.73
N ALA A 311 -27.28 5.83 3.95
CA ALA A 311 -28.09 5.81 2.74
C ALA A 311 -27.48 4.83 1.73
N PHE A 312 -28.34 4.08 1.04
CA PHE A 312 -27.94 3.05 0.10
C PHE A 312 -27.01 3.60 -1.00
N ARG A 313 -25.93 2.85 -1.30
CA ARG A 313 -24.90 3.21 -2.30
C ARG A 313 -24.11 4.49 -1.99
N THR A 314 -24.02 4.87 -0.72
CA THR A 314 -23.15 5.97 -0.29
C THR A 314 -22.05 5.45 0.65
N GLY A 315 -20.89 6.09 0.61
CA GLY A 315 -19.83 5.89 1.61
C GLY A 315 -19.18 4.50 1.67
N HIS A 316 -19.41 3.64 0.66
CA HIS A 316 -18.94 2.24 0.65
C HIS A 316 -19.43 1.39 1.83
N ILE A 317 -20.57 1.75 2.40
CA ILE A 317 -21.25 0.97 3.44
C ILE A 317 -22.41 0.22 2.77
N THR A 318 -22.47 -1.09 2.97
CA THR A 318 -23.50 -1.93 2.38
C THR A 318 -24.84 -1.72 3.07
N LEU A 319 -25.93 -2.22 2.48
CA LEU A 319 -27.27 -2.13 3.07
C LEU A 319 -27.33 -2.71 4.50
N GLY A 320 -26.51 -3.71 4.82
CA GLY A 320 -26.46 -4.34 6.14
C GLY A 320 -25.43 -3.76 7.11
N GLY A 321 -24.76 -2.67 6.75
CA GLY A 321 -23.74 -2.03 7.59
C GLY A 321 -22.35 -2.65 7.49
N SER A 322 -22.11 -3.60 6.58
CA SER A 322 -20.74 -4.08 6.31
C SER A 322 -19.97 -3.09 5.45
N ILE A 323 -18.64 -3.13 5.52
CA ILE A 323 -17.77 -2.26 4.74
C ILE A 323 -17.41 -2.92 3.40
N CYS A 324 -17.64 -2.21 2.29
CA CYS A 324 -17.35 -2.67 0.93
C CYS A 324 -15.95 -2.23 0.49
N MET A 325 -14.91 -2.90 0.99
CA MET A 325 -13.52 -2.59 0.68
C MET A 325 -12.70 -3.88 0.48
N GLN A 326 -11.96 -3.97 -0.63
CA GLN A 326 -11.16 -5.17 -0.94
C GLN A 326 -10.06 -5.41 0.11
N SER A 327 -9.52 -4.33 0.71
CA SER A 327 -8.42 -4.35 1.67
C SER A 327 -8.72 -5.10 2.97
N ILE A 328 -9.99 -5.33 3.31
CA ILE A 328 -10.44 -6.11 4.47
C ILE A 328 -11.06 -7.46 4.07
N THR A 329 -10.82 -7.91 2.83
CA THR A 329 -11.24 -9.24 2.34
C THR A 329 -10.07 -10.20 2.28
N ARG A 330 -10.33 -11.50 2.25
CA ARG A 330 -9.26 -12.51 2.12
C ARG A 330 -8.38 -12.30 0.88
N SER A 331 -8.96 -11.78 -0.21
CA SER A 331 -8.24 -11.56 -1.47
C SER A 331 -7.33 -10.32 -1.45
N GLY A 332 -7.66 -9.29 -0.67
CA GLY A 332 -6.91 -8.01 -0.63
C GLY A 332 -6.27 -7.68 0.71
N TRP A 333 -6.46 -8.52 1.72
CA TRP A 333 -5.89 -8.32 3.05
C TRP A 333 -4.38 -8.48 3.04
N ILE A 334 -3.71 -7.58 3.74
CA ILE A 334 -2.26 -7.64 3.95
C ILE A 334 -2.00 -7.65 5.47
N PRO A 335 -1.40 -8.72 6.04
CA PRO A 335 -1.20 -8.86 7.48
C PRO A 335 -0.37 -7.74 8.16
N VAL A 336 0.37 -6.94 7.38
CA VAL A 336 1.17 -5.83 7.90
C VAL A 336 0.37 -4.53 8.13
N ARG A 337 -0.92 -4.49 7.78
CA ARG A 337 -1.76 -3.33 8.03
C ARG A 337 -2.08 -3.16 9.51
N THR A 338 -2.06 -1.92 9.97
CA THR A 338 -2.53 -1.55 11.32
C THR A 338 -4.02 -1.29 11.31
N ILE A 339 -4.69 -1.49 12.45
CA ILE A 339 -6.12 -1.19 12.60
C ILE A 339 -6.41 0.29 12.35
N GLU A 340 -5.50 1.17 12.78
CA GLU A 340 -5.57 2.60 12.46
C GLU A 340 -5.61 2.86 10.96
N SER A 341 -4.75 2.20 10.17
CA SER A 341 -4.72 2.36 8.71
C SER A 341 -6.02 1.90 8.03
N ILE A 342 -6.74 0.95 8.62
CA ILE A 342 -8.03 0.48 8.11
C ILE A 342 -9.09 1.56 8.29
N PHE A 343 -9.16 2.15 9.49
CA PHE A 343 -10.13 3.21 9.76
C PHE A 343 -9.85 4.49 8.98
N ILE A 344 -8.58 4.85 8.77
CA ILE A 344 -8.22 5.98 7.90
C ILE A 344 -8.73 5.73 6.47
N GLU A 345 -8.55 4.52 5.94
CA GLU A 345 -9.03 4.16 4.60
C GLU A 345 -10.57 4.20 4.52
N ILE A 346 -11.26 3.73 5.55
CA ILE A 346 -12.73 3.80 5.64
C ILE A 346 -13.19 5.26 5.59
N LEU A 347 -12.60 6.13 6.41
CA LEU A 347 -12.96 7.55 6.44
C LEU A 347 -12.70 8.23 5.09
N PHE A 348 -11.60 7.87 4.42
CA PHE A 348 -11.30 8.35 3.08
C PHE A 348 -12.34 7.89 2.05
N ASN A 349 -12.66 6.60 2.02
CA ASN A 349 -13.66 6.04 1.11
C ASN A 349 -15.05 6.61 1.39
N MET A 350 -15.39 6.90 2.64
CA MET A 350 -16.64 7.56 3.00
C MET A 350 -16.72 8.99 2.45
N ALA A 351 -15.62 9.74 2.52
CA ALA A 351 -15.54 11.09 2.00
C ALA A 351 -15.66 11.10 0.46
N GLU A 352 -14.91 10.24 -0.23
CA GLU A 352 -14.96 10.07 -1.70
C GLU A 352 -16.33 9.55 -2.17
N GLY A 353 -16.86 8.52 -1.49
CA GLY A 353 -18.12 7.88 -1.82
C GLY A 353 -19.37 8.68 -1.44
N GLY A 354 -19.21 9.96 -1.09
CA GLY A 354 -20.32 10.87 -0.81
C GLY A 354 -21.26 10.36 0.29
N ALA A 355 -20.69 9.77 1.36
CA ALA A 355 -21.46 9.18 2.46
C ALA A 355 -22.58 10.11 2.97
N ARG A 356 -23.79 9.54 3.14
CA ARG A 356 -24.97 10.20 3.72
C ARG A 356 -25.62 9.27 4.73
N LEU A 357 -26.24 9.84 5.77
CA LEU A 357 -27.02 9.03 6.71
C LEU A 357 -28.44 8.80 6.21
N ASP A 358 -28.97 7.62 6.48
CA ASP A 358 -30.42 7.39 6.43
C ASP A 358 -30.99 7.68 7.82
N ILE A 359 -31.38 8.93 8.04
CA ILE A 359 -31.87 9.40 9.34
C ILE A 359 -33.13 8.63 9.78
N ASN A 360 -33.98 8.20 8.83
CA ASN A 360 -35.21 7.48 9.15
C ASN A 360 -34.92 6.05 9.58
N ALA A 361 -33.99 5.38 8.89
CA ALA A 361 -33.56 4.04 9.25
C ALA A 361 -32.64 4.00 10.49
N SER A 362 -32.07 5.13 10.90
CA SER A 362 -31.13 5.22 12.03
C SER A 362 -31.76 5.15 13.43
N SER A 363 -33.05 4.82 13.52
CA SER A 363 -33.75 4.58 14.78
C SER A 363 -33.34 3.27 15.46
N TYR A 364 -32.74 2.34 14.72
CA TYR A 364 -32.21 1.08 15.20
C TYR A 364 -30.84 0.79 14.59
N ASP A 365 -30.07 -0.07 15.26
CA ASP A 365 -28.71 -0.41 14.88
C ASP A 365 -28.68 -1.51 13.81
N TYR A 366 -27.64 -1.52 12.97
CA TYR A 366 -27.34 -2.64 12.08
C TYR A 366 -27.08 -3.93 12.89
N GLN A 367 -27.61 -5.04 12.40
CA GLN A 367 -27.45 -6.35 13.02
C GLN A 367 -26.25 -7.11 12.41
N LEU A 368 -25.62 -7.98 13.20
CA LEU A 368 -24.48 -8.78 12.74
C LEU A 368 -24.84 -9.69 11.55
N ALA A 369 -25.98 -10.38 11.62
CA ALA A 369 -26.43 -11.27 10.55
C ALA A 369 -26.65 -10.51 9.23
N GLU A 370 -27.28 -9.34 9.31
CA GLU A 370 -27.54 -8.45 8.18
C GLU A 370 -26.22 -7.99 7.51
N ALA A 371 -25.23 -7.63 8.32
CA ALA A 371 -23.90 -7.23 7.83
C ALA A 371 -23.17 -8.40 7.15
N GLN A 372 -23.23 -9.60 7.74
CA GLN A 372 -22.57 -10.79 7.19
C GLN A 372 -23.16 -11.19 5.84
N GLU A 373 -24.49 -11.20 5.73
CA GLU A 373 -25.20 -11.48 4.48
C GLU A 373 -24.86 -10.43 3.40
N ALA A 374 -24.87 -9.16 3.76
CA ALA A 374 -24.53 -8.07 2.84
C ALA A 374 -23.07 -8.14 2.38
N PHE A 375 -22.13 -8.45 3.27
CA PHE A 375 -20.72 -8.67 2.93
C PHE A 375 -20.56 -9.86 1.98
N ASN A 376 -21.18 -11.01 2.28
CA ASN A 376 -21.07 -12.21 1.44
C ASN A 376 -21.66 -12.02 0.03
N ARG A 377 -22.69 -11.16 -0.12
CA ARG A 377 -23.23 -10.79 -1.44
C ARG A 377 -22.21 -9.95 -2.22
N VAL A 378 -21.74 -8.86 -1.62
CA VAL A 378 -20.76 -7.96 -2.25
C VAL A 378 -19.46 -8.69 -2.60
N ALA A 379 -18.98 -9.54 -1.70
CA ALA A 379 -17.76 -10.29 -1.93
C ALA A 379 -17.90 -11.32 -3.07
N ARG A 380 -19.10 -11.90 -3.29
CA ARG A 380 -19.37 -12.72 -4.48
C ARG A 380 -19.43 -11.88 -5.75
N ASP A 381 -20.10 -10.74 -5.71
CA ASP A 381 -20.23 -9.84 -6.87
C ASP A 381 -18.87 -9.32 -7.36
N HIS A 382 -17.88 -9.23 -6.45
CA HIS A 382 -16.53 -8.74 -6.73
C HIS A 382 -15.43 -9.83 -6.77
N ASN A 383 -15.78 -11.13 -6.73
CA ASN A 383 -14.81 -12.25 -6.68
C ASN A 383 -13.78 -12.15 -5.55
N TRP A 384 -14.21 -11.75 -4.35
CA TRP A 384 -13.39 -11.65 -3.14
C TRP A 384 -13.46 -12.88 -2.23
N LEU A 385 -14.39 -13.81 -2.50
CA LEU A 385 -14.61 -15.06 -1.77
C LEU A 385 -14.10 -16.27 -2.56
#